data_AF-A0A842Y1U6-F1
#
_entry.id   AF-A0A842Y1U6-F1
#
_cell.length_a   1.000
_cell.length_b   1.000
_cell.length_c   1.000
_cell.angle_alpha   90.00
_cell.angle_beta   90.00
_cell.angle_gamma   90.00
#
_symmetry.space_group_name_H-M   'P 1'
#
loop_
_entity.id
_entity.type
_entity.pdbx_description
1 polymer ?
#
loop_
_entity_poly.entity_id
_entity_poly.type
_entity_poly.pdbx_seq_one_letter_code
_entity_poly.pdbx_strand_id
1 'polypeptide(L)'
;MFVAVTGKLNIYKPEDGQVYVSVRPESLTQVTETERELWMEETTRQTLTRIKTLVTSPDKLPPEIKDVIDGCYRPALSDLKDIVRVAAGLNETVSPDSTPDSAGKKEASKPEQAPAQQKDTAPEDKTPEGPPADTAGTTDITGNITEDAIAAASNLLGELCNSSGNGTVGANQFLDRIKEEKIAPAEKSHAVLKAIFDRGLAYEPQIGRLKAVV
;
A
#
# COMPACT_ATOMS: atom_id res chain seq x y z
N MET A 1 3.04 6.24 -24.15
CA MET A 1 3.92 6.99 -23.23
C MET A 1 4.18 6.11 -22.03
N PHE A 2 5.44 5.86 -21.69
CA PHE A 2 5.82 5.07 -20.52
C PHE A 2 6.52 5.97 -19.50
N VAL A 3 6.37 5.61 -18.22
CA VAL A 3 7.00 6.32 -17.11
C VAL A 3 7.60 5.26 -16.18
N ALA A 4 8.85 5.45 -15.81
CA ALA A 4 9.49 4.73 -14.72
C ALA A 4 9.18 5.46 -13.41
N VAL A 5 8.76 4.70 -12.41
CA VAL A 5 8.44 5.20 -11.08
C VAL A 5 9.42 4.61 -10.10
N THR A 6 10.09 5.44 -9.31
CA THR A 6 10.82 5.01 -8.12
C THR A 6 10.13 5.58 -6.90
N GLY A 7 10.07 4.79 -5.82
CA GLY A 7 9.32 5.20 -4.65
C GLY A 7 9.31 4.14 -3.55
N LYS A 8 8.68 4.49 -2.43
CA LYS A 8 8.52 3.59 -1.29
C LYS A 8 7.34 2.65 -1.53
N LEU A 9 7.61 1.35 -1.44
CA LEU A 9 6.59 0.32 -1.52
C LEU A 9 5.92 0.12 -0.16
N ASN A 10 4.59 0.01 -0.15
CA ASN A 10 3.82 -0.45 1.00
C ASN A 10 3.01 -1.67 0.59
N ILE A 11 3.06 -2.70 1.43
CA ILE A 11 2.26 -3.93 1.27
C ILE A 11 1.37 -4.03 2.49
N TYR A 12 0.06 -4.03 2.26
CA TYR A 12 -0.97 -4.17 3.29
C TYR A 12 -1.73 -5.47 3.04
N LYS A 13 -1.83 -6.32 4.07
CA LYS A 13 -2.53 -7.61 4.02
C LYS A 13 -3.59 -7.66 5.12
N PRO A 14 -4.86 -7.31 4.83
CA PRO A 14 -5.96 -7.48 5.78
C PRO A 14 -6.26 -8.96 6.08
N GLU A 15 -7.05 -9.20 7.13
CA GLU A 15 -7.43 -10.55 7.58
C GLU A 15 -8.29 -11.33 6.58
N ASP A 16 -8.87 -10.65 5.59
CA ASP A 16 -9.61 -11.28 4.49
C ASP A 16 -8.70 -11.99 3.48
N GLY A 17 -7.38 -11.94 3.68
CA GLY A 17 -6.38 -12.58 2.84
C GLY A 17 -6.06 -11.82 1.56
N GLN A 18 -6.67 -10.66 1.31
CA GLN A 18 -6.31 -9.82 0.17
C GLN A 18 -4.93 -9.18 0.38
N VAL A 19 -4.23 -8.88 -0.71
CA VAL A 19 -2.93 -8.19 -0.67
C VAL A 19 -3.04 -6.90 -1.47
N TYR A 20 -2.95 -5.78 -0.76
CA TYR A 20 -2.92 -4.45 -1.34
C TYR A 20 -1.47 -3.99 -1.44
N VAL A 21 -1.03 -3.71 -2.67
CA VAL A 21 0.30 -3.16 -2.95
C VAL A 21 0.13 -1.73 -3.40
N SER A 22 0.77 -0.80 -2.71
CA SER A 22 0.82 0.61 -3.10
C SER A 22 2.27 1.06 -3.21
N VAL A 23 2.51 2.03 -4.10
CA VAL A 23 3.80 2.69 -4.21
C VAL A 23 3.59 4.18 -3.97
N ARG A 24 4.35 4.75 -3.03
CA ARG A 24 4.46 6.20 -2.88
C ARG A 24 5.55 6.67 -3.83
N PRO A 25 5.20 7.30 -4.98
CA PRO A 25 6.20 7.76 -5.93
C PRO A 25 7.08 8.84 -5.29
N GLU A 26 8.39 8.71 -5.48
CA GLU A 26 9.40 9.70 -5.12
C GLU A 26 9.99 10.35 -6.38
N SER A 27 10.09 9.61 -7.49
CA SER A 27 10.47 10.14 -8.79
C SER A 27 9.68 9.50 -9.93
N LEU A 28 9.43 10.30 -10.96
CA LEU A 28 8.80 9.91 -12.22
C LEU A 28 9.73 10.32 -13.35
N THR A 29 10.12 9.36 -14.19
CA THR A 29 10.95 9.63 -15.37
C THR A 29 10.26 9.08 -16.59
N GLN A 30 10.07 9.91 -17.61
CA GLN A 30 9.53 9.43 -18.88
C GLN A 30 10.54 8.49 -19.53
N VAL A 31 10.06 7.33 -19.99
CA VAL A 31 10.89 6.34 -20.68
C VAL A 31 10.28 6.00 -22.04
N THR A 32 11.15 5.57 -22.92
CA THR A 32 10.83 5.08 -24.26
C THR A 32 10.34 3.63 -24.19
N GLU A 33 9.72 3.18 -25.28
CA GLU A 33 9.31 1.78 -25.43
C GLU A 33 10.52 0.84 -25.41
N THR A 34 11.61 1.22 -26.09
CA THR A 34 12.85 0.44 -26.14
C THR A 34 13.49 0.24 -24.77
N GLU A 35 13.54 1.28 -23.91
CA GLU A 35 14.07 1.15 -22.55
C GLU A 35 13.24 0.17 -21.70
N ARG A 36 11.91 0.27 -21.80
CA ARG A 36 11.00 -0.66 -21.14
C ARG A 36 11.21 -2.10 -21.65
N GLU A 37 11.37 -2.30 -22.95
CA GLU A 37 11.62 -3.61 -23.56
C GLU A 37 12.93 -4.23 -23.09
N LEU A 38 14.01 -3.45 -23.00
CA LEU A 38 15.29 -3.91 -22.47
C LEU A 38 15.15 -4.37 -21.01
N TRP A 39 14.40 -3.64 -20.18
CA TRP A 39 14.13 -4.06 -18.81
C TRP A 39 13.28 -5.32 -18.73
N MET A 40 12.29 -5.48 -19.62
CA MET A 40 11.49 -6.72 -19.70
C MET A 40 12.35 -7.91 -20.11
N GLU A 41 13.21 -7.75 -21.11
CA GLU A 41 14.12 -8.80 -21.56
C GLU A 41 15.05 -9.24 -20.42
N GLU A 42 15.70 -8.27 -19.76
CA GLU A 42 16.63 -8.56 -18.67
C GLU A 42 15.92 -9.22 -17.48
N THR A 43 14.73 -8.73 -17.11
CA THR A 43 13.91 -9.36 -16.05
C THR A 43 13.53 -10.79 -16.40
N THR A 44 13.18 -11.04 -17.66
CA THR A 44 12.82 -12.38 -18.16
C THR A 44 14.04 -13.31 -18.11
N ARG A 45 15.20 -12.83 -18.56
CA ARG A 45 16.46 -13.58 -18.55
C ARG A 45 16.90 -13.94 -17.12
N GLN A 46 16.86 -12.98 -16.20
CA GLN A 46 17.17 -13.22 -14.79
C GLN A 46 16.18 -14.19 -14.16
N THR A 47 14.89 -14.05 -14.43
CA THR A 47 13.85 -14.97 -13.94
C THR A 47 14.06 -16.38 -14.44
N LEU A 48 14.34 -16.56 -15.74
CA LEU A 48 14.63 -17.86 -16.30
C LEU A 48 15.89 -18.48 -15.68
N THR A 49 16.92 -17.66 -15.43
CA THR A 49 18.16 -18.11 -14.77
C THR A 49 17.87 -18.59 -13.35
N ARG A 50 17.09 -17.84 -12.56
CA ARG A 50 16.66 -18.26 -11.22
C ARG A 50 15.92 -19.59 -11.27
N ILE A 51 14.91 -19.73 -12.15
CA ILE A 51 14.15 -20.97 -12.31
C ILE A 51 15.05 -22.15 -12.68
N LYS A 52 15.98 -21.98 -13.62
CA LYS A 52 16.94 -23.02 -14.01
C LYS A 52 17.83 -23.44 -12.84
N THR A 53 18.30 -22.48 -12.04
CA THR A 53 19.09 -22.78 -10.85
C THR A 53 18.28 -23.57 -9.82
N LEU A 54 17.01 -23.20 -9.60
CA LEU A 54 16.09 -23.92 -8.71
C LEU A 54 15.89 -25.39 -9.13
N VAL A 55 15.71 -25.64 -10.43
CA VAL A 55 15.42 -26.98 -10.96
C VAL A 55 16.67 -27.85 -11.08
N THR A 56 17.77 -27.29 -11.61
CA THR A 56 18.92 -28.09 -12.05
C THR A 56 20.03 -28.16 -11.01
N SER A 57 20.12 -27.20 -10.09
CA SER A 57 21.22 -27.12 -9.12
C SER A 57 20.79 -26.45 -7.81
N PRO A 58 19.79 -27.00 -7.10
CA PRO A 58 19.33 -26.43 -5.84
C PRO A 58 20.43 -26.38 -4.78
N ASP A 59 21.44 -27.25 -4.85
CA ASP A 59 22.57 -27.28 -3.92
C ASP A 59 23.58 -26.14 -4.11
N LYS A 60 23.48 -25.39 -5.23
CA LYS A 60 24.29 -24.20 -5.48
C LYS A 60 23.66 -22.92 -4.92
N LEU A 61 22.47 -23.01 -4.33
CA LEU A 61 21.81 -21.88 -3.71
C LEU A 61 22.38 -21.66 -2.29
N PRO A 62 22.52 -20.41 -1.84
CA PRO A 62 22.77 -20.12 -0.44
C PRO A 62 21.71 -20.80 0.45
N PRO A 63 22.11 -21.34 1.62
CA PRO A 63 21.20 -22.07 2.50
C PRO A 63 19.98 -21.24 2.92
N GLU A 64 20.17 -19.95 3.17
CA GLU A 64 19.09 -18.99 3.49
C GLU A 64 18.00 -18.92 2.41
N ILE A 65 18.38 -19.04 1.14
CA ILE A 65 17.46 -18.98 0.00
C ILE A 65 16.74 -20.33 -0.14
N LYS A 66 17.43 -21.44 0.13
CA LYS A 66 16.88 -22.79 0.07
C LYS A 66 15.70 -22.97 1.03
N ASP A 67 15.86 -22.49 2.27
CA ASP A 67 14.81 -22.56 3.30
C ASP A 67 13.55 -21.76 2.91
N VAL A 68 13.74 -20.57 2.31
CA VAL A 68 12.62 -19.75 1.80
C VAL A 68 11.92 -20.41 0.61
N ILE A 69 12.67 -21.07 -0.27
CA ILE A 69 12.08 -21.79 -1.42
C ILE A 69 11.26 -22.99 -0.94
N ASP A 70 11.82 -23.80 -0.05
CA ASP A 70 11.11 -24.96 0.50
C ASP A 70 9.89 -24.52 1.33
N GLY A 71 9.95 -23.36 2.01
CA GLY A 71 8.83 -22.80 2.78
C GLY A 71 7.76 -22.05 1.99
N CYS A 72 8.10 -21.41 0.86
CA CYS A 72 7.16 -20.55 0.12
C CYS A 72 6.80 -21.04 -1.29
N TYR A 73 7.68 -21.80 -1.95
CA TYR A 73 7.56 -22.14 -3.38
C TYR A 73 7.34 -23.62 -3.65
N ARG A 74 7.45 -24.48 -2.63
CA ARG A 74 7.26 -25.93 -2.77
C ARG A 74 5.97 -26.35 -2.07
N PRO A 75 4.80 -26.23 -2.73
CA PRO A 75 3.59 -26.82 -2.19
C PRO A 75 3.85 -28.31 -2.00
N ALA A 76 3.53 -28.84 -0.82
CA ALA A 76 3.66 -30.26 -0.57
C ALA A 76 2.75 -31.00 -1.57
N LEU A 77 3.09 -32.25 -1.91
CA LEU A 77 2.28 -33.04 -2.84
C LEU A 77 0.83 -33.20 -2.35
N SER A 78 0.59 -33.09 -1.04
CA SER A 78 -0.74 -32.99 -0.42
C SER A 78 -1.51 -31.78 -0.93
N ASP A 79 -0.89 -30.60 -0.92
CA ASP A 79 -1.52 -29.32 -1.22
C ASP A 79 -1.98 -29.30 -2.68
N LEU A 80 -1.15 -29.83 -3.59
CA LEU A 80 -1.52 -30.01 -5.00
C LEU A 80 -2.67 -31.01 -5.18
N LYS A 81 -2.67 -32.12 -4.43
CA LYS A 81 -3.76 -33.12 -4.47
C LYS A 81 -5.07 -32.54 -3.96
N ASP A 82 -5.01 -31.69 -2.94
CA ASP A 82 -6.19 -31.10 -2.33
C ASP A 82 -6.77 -29.99 -3.23
N ILE A 83 -5.91 -29.18 -3.87
CA ILE A 83 -6.34 -28.25 -4.93
C ILE A 83 -7.06 -29.01 -6.07
N VAL A 84 -6.50 -30.13 -6.54
CA VAL A 84 -7.11 -30.94 -7.61
C VAL A 84 -8.41 -31.59 -7.15
N ARG A 85 -8.50 -32.08 -5.91
CA ARG A 85 -9.74 -32.66 -5.37
C ARG A 85 -10.84 -31.62 -5.21
N VAL A 86 -10.51 -30.42 -4.74
CA VAL A 86 -11.45 -29.29 -4.66
C VAL A 86 -11.92 -28.89 -6.05
N ALA A 87 -11.00 -28.74 -7.01
CA ALA A 87 -11.35 -28.42 -8.40
C ALA A 87 -12.18 -29.53 -9.07
N ALA A 88 -12.00 -30.79 -8.67
CA ALA A 88 -12.77 -31.94 -9.14
C ALA A 88 -14.09 -32.17 -8.37
N GLY A 89 -14.43 -31.31 -7.39
CA GLY A 89 -15.66 -31.42 -6.61
C GLY A 89 -15.70 -32.63 -5.65
N LEU A 90 -14.53 -33.14 -5.25
CA LEU A 90 -14.38 -34.36 -4.46
C LEU A 90 -14.29 -34.12 -2.94
N ASN A 91 -14.29 -32.87 -2.47
CA ASN A 91 -14.27 -32.51 -1.03
C ASN A 91 -15.25 -31.36 -0.73
N GLU A 92 -16.18 -31.57 0.20
CA GLU A 92 -16.92 -30.50 0.89
C GLU A 92 -16.19 -30.17 2.20
N THR A 93 -15.73 -28.91 2.32
CA THR A 93 -15.17 -28.25 3.51
C THR A 93 -13.90 -28.85 4.12
N VAL A 94 -12.77 -28.17 3.94
CA VAL A 94 -11.64 -28.19 4.90
C VAL A 94 -11.42 -26.76 5.37
N SER A 95 -11.30 -26.60 6.70
CA SER A 95 -11.08 -25.36 7.43
C SER A 95 -9.94 -24.50 6.86
N PRO A 96 -10.03 -23.16 7.00
CA PRO A 96 -9.15 -22.22 6.34
C PRO A 96 -7.86 -22.07 7.15
N ASP A 97 -6.92 -22.98 6.97
CA ASP A 97 -5.55 -22.76 7.45
C ASP A 97 -4.56 -23.40 6.46
N SER A 98 -4.60 -22.90 5.23
CA SER A 98 -3.67 -23.16 4.13
C SER A 98 -4.09 -22.29 2.95
N THR A 99 -3.70 -21.01 2.95
CA THR A 99 -3.90 -20.12 1.80
C THR A 99 -2.81 -20.34 0.76
N PRO A 100 -3.21 -20.57 -0.51
CA PRO A 100 -2.54 -19.90 -1.62
C PRO A 100 -3.53 -19.04 -2.42
N ASP A 101 -3.07 -17.81 -2.65
CA ASP A 101 -3.58 -16.77 -3.56
C ASP A 101 -4.42 -17.29 -4.75
N SER A 102 -5.61 -16.71 -4.90
CA SER A 102 -6.38 -16.76 -6.15
C SER A 102 -6.32 -15.42 -6.87
N ALA A 103 -5.60 -15.43 -8.00
CA ALA A 103 -5.87 -14.52 -9.11
C ALA A 103 -6.99 -15.11 -10.01
N GLY A 104 -8.15 -14.45 -9.99
CA GLY A 104 -8.86 -13.97 -11.19
C GLY A 104 -9.73 -14.92 -12.05
N LYS A 105 -10.97 -14.47 -12.30
CA LYS A 105 -11.66 -14.41 -13.62
C LYS A 105 -12.91 -13.52 -13.50
N LYS A 106 -12.96 -12.34 -14.13
CA LYS A 106 -13.48 -11.99 -15.47
C LYS A 106 -15.00 -12.19 -15.66
N GLU A 107 -15.72 -11.11 -15.95
CA GLU A 107 -16.73 -11.08 -17.02
C GLU A 107 -16.97 -9.66 -17.59
N ALA A 108 -17.25 -9.59 -18.90
CA ALA A 108 -17.46 -8.39 -19.72
C ALA A 108 -18.93 -7.91 -19.68
N SER A 109 -19.31 -6.65 -19.94
CA SER A 109 -19.66 -6.13 -21.29
C SER A 109 -20.16 -4.66 -21.28
N LYS A 110 -19.50 -3.77 -22.06
CA LYS A 110 -19.98 -2.71 -23.01
C LYS A 110 -20.97 -1.55 -22.61
N PRO A 111 -21.16 -0.47 -23.43
CA PRO A 111 -20.48 0.84 -23.33
C PRO A 111 -21.40 2.09 -23.34
N GLU A 112 -21.13 3.14 -22.55
CA GLU A 112 -21.65 4.53 -22.75
C GLU A 112 -21.19 5.38 -21.56
N GLN A 113 -20.84 6.66 -21.59
CA GLN A 113 -20.68 7.73 -22.57
C GLN A 113 -19.75 8.77 -21.88
N ALA A 114 -19.01 9.57 -22.66
CA ALA A 114 -18.30 10.74 -22.13
C ALA A 114 -19.29 11.78 -21.59
N PRO A 115 -18.85 12.74 -20.73
CA PRO A 115 -18.56 14.03 -21.35
C PRO A 115 -17.38 14.83 -20.76
N ALA A 116 -16.86 15.64 -21.69
CA ALA A 116 -16.41 17.03 -21.56
C ALA A 116 -15.16 17.38 -20.74
N GLN A 117 -14.18 17.81 -21.54
CA GLN A 117 -13.08 18.71 -21.23
C GLN A 117 -13.52 19.93 -20.40
N GLN A 118 -12.65 20.36 -19.48
CA GLN A 118 -12.30 21.78 -19.47
C GLN A 118 -10.82 21.97 -19.10
N LYS A 119 -10.15 22.62 -20.04
CA LYS A 119 -8.79 23.14 -20.04
C LYS A 119 -8.81 24.48 -19.32
N ASP A 120 -7.72 24.83 -18.63
CA ASP A 120 -7.08 26.16 -18.60
C ASP A 120 -6.29 26.32 -17.27
N THR A 121 -4.97 26.20 -17.35
CA THR A 121 -3.94 27.28 -17.37
C THR A 121 -3.30 27.48 -16.00
N ALA A 122 -2.01 27.14 -15.93
CA ALA A 122 -1.09 27.70 -14.94
C ALA A 122 -0.96 29.22 -15.14
N PRO A 123 -0.51 29.97 -14.12
CA PRO A 123 0.91 30.28 -14.13
C PRO A 123 1.59 30.21 -12.75
N GLU A 124 2.91 30.31 -12.84
CA GLU A 124 3.96 29.99 -11.88
C GLU A 124 4.17 31.03 -10.74
N ASP A 125 4.90 30.53 -9.74
CA ASP A 125 5.99 31.16 -8.99
C ASP A 125 5.69 32.25 -7.94
N LYS A 126 6.05 31.94 -6.67
CA LYS A 126 7.08 32.67 -5.91
C LYS A 126 7.29 32.08 -4.50
N THR A 127 8.51 31.62 -4.25
CA THR A 127 9.15 31.52 -2.91
C THR A 127 9.34 32.94 -2.32
N PRO A 128 9.24 33.14 -0.99
CA PRO A 128 10.44 33.24 -0.12
C PRO A 128 10.22 32.56 1.26
N GLU A 129 11.19 31.79 1.79
CA GLU A 129 12.33 32.17 2.66
C GLU A 129 11.92 32.56 4.11
N GLY A 130 12.64 32.00 5.11
CA GLY A 130 12.21 31.82 6.53
C GLY A 130 12.36 33.01 7.51
N PRO A 131 12.67 32.75 8.81
CA PRO A 131 11.79 32.95 9.98
C PRO A 131 12.09 34.21 10.84
N PRO A 132 11.36 34.47 11.93
CA PRO A 132 11.99 34.35 13.26
C PRO A 132 11.10 33.79 14.40
N ALA A 133 11.78 33.56 15.52
CA ALA A 133 11.43 32.83 16.75
C ALA A 133 10.44 33.52 17.72
N ASP A 134 10.20 32.79 18.83
CA ASP A 134 9.65 33.18 20.15
C ASP A 134 8.12 33.26 20.29
N THR A 135 7.41 32.71 21.30
CA THR A 135 7.73 31.88 22.49
C THR A 135 6.44 31.17 22.97
N ALA A 136 6.62 30.08 23.72
CA ALA A 136 5.82 29.63 24.88
C ALA A 136 4.61 28.67 24.71
N GLY A 137 4.85 27.43 25.18
CA GLY A 137 3.87 26.51 25.82
C GLY A 137 3.45 25.34 24.93
N THR A 138 3.68 24.06 25.23
CA THR A 138 4.30 23.34 26.34
C THR A 138 5.07 22.20 25.69
N THR A 139 6.39 22.16 25.89
CA THR A 139 7.21 21.03 25.49
C THR A 139 7.00 19.87 26.46
N ASP A 140 6.67 18.71 25.91
CA ASP A 140 7.40 17.51 26.31
C ASP A 140 8.39 17.16 25.19
N ILE A 141 9.67 17.23 25.55
CA ILE A 141 10.86 17.27 24.69
C ILE A 141 11.45 15.86 24.58
N THR A 142 10.61 14.90 24.22
CA THR A 142 11.05 13.60 23.75
C THR A 142 10.31 13.32 22.46
N GLY A 143 11.06 13.12 21.38
CA GLY A 143 10.56 13.02 20.00
C GLY A 143 9.65 11.83 19.70
N ASN A 144 9.06 11.19 20.72
CA ASN A 144 8.11 10.11 20.54
C ASN A 144 6.69 10.67 20.41
N ILE A 145 6.00 10.21 19.38
CA ILE A 145 4.55 10.29 19.30
C ILE A 145 4.03 9.41 20.45
N THR A 146 3.25 9.98 21.38
CA THR A 146 2.66 9.21 22.47
C THR A 146 1.59 8.29 21.90
N GLU A 147 1.52 7.04 22.38
CA GLU A 147 0.47 6.08 21.98
C GLU A 147 -0.93 6.66 22.22
N ASP A 148 -1.09 7.47 23.28
CA ASP A 148 -2.34 8.16 23.59
C ASP A 148 -2.78 9.11 22.46
N ALA A 149 -1.84 9.82 21.81
CA ALA A 149 -2.15 10.71 20.70
C ALA A 149 -2.58 9.94 19.45
N ILE A 150 -2.04 8.73 19.24
CA ILE A 150 -2.42 7.85 18.13
C ILE A 150 -3.82 7.29 18.35
N ALA A 151 -4.10 6.80 19.56
CA ALA A 151 -5.41 6.28 19.95
C ALA A 151 -6.50 7.37 19.85
N ALA A 152 -6.23 8.58 20.36
CA ALA A 152 -7.14 9.71 20.26
C ALA A 152 -7.42 10.11 18.80
N ALA A 153 -6.38 10.19 17.96
CA ALA A 153 -6.53 10.52 16.56
C ALA A 153 -7.26 9.43 15.76
N SER A 154 -7.09 8.15 16.11
CA SER A 154 -7.83 7.04 15.49
C SER A 154 -9.33 7.11 15.80
N ASN A 155 -9.68 7.39 17.06
CA ASN A 155 -11.07 7.56 17.48
C ASN A 155 -11.73 8.76 16.75
N LEU A 156 -11.02 9.89 16.70
CA LEU A 156 -11.45 11.08 15.96
C LEU A 156 -11.69 10.77 14.48
N LEU A 157 -10.79 10.01 13.84
CA LEU A 157 -10.96 9.62 12.44
C LEU A 157 -12.21 8.75 12.25
N GLY A 158 -12.47 7.82 13.17
CA GLY A 158 -13.68 6.99 13.16
C GLY A 158 -14.95 7.82 13.27
N GLU A 159 -14.99 8.80 14.18
CA GLU A 159 -16.13 9.72 14.34
C GLU A 159 -16.37 10.58 13.10
N LEU A 160 -15.30 11.10 12.50
CA LEU A 160 -15.38 11.89 11.26
C LEU A 160 -15.81 11.01 10.08
N CYS A 161 -15.38 9.75 10.01
CA CYS A 161 -15.84 8.79 9.02
C CYS A 161 -17.33 8.46 9.18
N ASN A 162 -17.80 8.28 10.41
CA ASN A 162 -19.21 7.96 10.70
C ASN A 162 -20.16 9.14 10.43
N SER A 163 -19.69 10.38 10.64
CA SER A 163 -20.47 11.59 10.36
C SER A 163 -20.42 12.00 8.87
N SER A 164 -19.45 11.48 8.11
CA SER A 164 -19.34 11.72 6.68
C SER A 164 -20.26 10.79 5.89
N GLY A 165 -21.14 11.35 5.05
CA GLY A 165 -22.09 10.57 4.24
C GLY A 165 -21.44 9.59 3.25
N ASN A 166 -20.15 9.71 2.97
CA ASN A 166 -19.40 8.78 2.11
C ASN A 166 -18.46 7.83 2.90
N GLY A 167 -18.47 7.88 4.23
CA GLY A 167 -17.61 7.04 5.07
C GLY A 167 -16.11 7.37 5.02
N THR A 168 -15.73 8.50 4.40
CA THR A 168 -14.33 8.95 4.24
C THR A 168 -14.17 10.42 4.60
N VAL A 169 -12.96 10.79 5.01
CA VAL A 169 -12.62 12.14 5.46
C VAL A 169 -11.46 12.68 4.63
N GLY A 170 -11.43 13.97 4.33
CA GLY A 170 -10.29 14.56 3.66
C GLY A 170 -9.03 14.54 4.54
N ALA A 171 -7.86 14.19 4.00
CA ALA A 171 -6.63 14.15 4.79
C ALA A 171 -6.28 15.50 5.43
N ASN A 172 -6.44 16.61 4.69
CA ASN A 172 -6.23 17.96 5.21
C ASN A 172 -7.26 18.32 6.29
N GLN A 173 -8.53 17.96 6.07
CA GLN A 173 -9.60 18.18 7.03
C GLN A 173 -9.31 17.45 8.35
N PHE A 174 -8.82 16.21 8.27
CA PHE A 174 -8.43 15.44 9.45
C PHE A 174 -7.24 16.07 10.18
N LEU A 175 -6.20 16.50 9.45
CA LEU A 175 -5.04 17.18 10.02
C LEU A 175 -5.40 18.50 10.70
N ASP A 176 -6.36 19.24 10.15
CA ASP A 176 -6.85 20.47 10.78
C ASP A 176 -7.63 20.19 12.05
N ARG A 177 -8.41 19.10 12.10
CA ARG A 177 -9.07 18.64 13.34
C ARG A 177 -8.10 18.20 14.41
N ILE A 178 -6.99 17.52 14.05
CA ILE A 178 -5.92 17.18 15.00
C ILE A 178 -5.35 18.43 15.67
N LYS A 179 -5.20 19.53 14.92
CA LYS A 179 -4.70 20.82 15.46
C LYS A 179 -5.76 21.47 16.35
N GLU A 180 -7.02 21.49 15.92
CA GLU A 180 -8.14 22.10 16.64
C GLU A 180 -8.38 21.42 17.99
N GLU A 181 -8.34 20.09 18.03
CA GLU A 181 -8.51 19.29 19.25
C GLU A 181 -7.22 19.17 20.08
N LYS A 182 -6.12 19.80 19.64
CA LYS A 182 -4.81 19.81 20.32
C LYS A 182 -4.26 18.41 20.60
N ILE A 183 -4.60 17.43 19.77
CA ILE A 183 -4.12 16.04 19.91
C ILE A 183 -2.61 15.97 19.65
N ALA A 184 -2.13 16.75 18.67
CA ALA A 184 -0.70 16.87 18.38
C ALA A 184 -0.34 18.26 17.84
N PRO A 185 0.91 18.72 18.06
CA PRO A 185 1.43 19.93 17.42
C PRO A 185 1.34 19.84 15.89
N ALA A 186 1.15 20.98 15.22
CA ALA A 186 1.02 21.04 13.76
C ALA A 186 2.19 20.36 13.02
N GLU A 187 3.40 20.47 13.55
CA GLU A 187 4.60 19.84 12.99
C GLU A 187 4.57 18.31 13.07
N LYS A 188 3.84 17.75 14.05
CA LYS A 188 3.74 16.31 14.31
C LYS A 188 2.43 15.69 13.82
N SER A 189 1.44 16.48 13.35
CA SER A 189 0.15 15.95 12.88
C SER A 189 0.32 14.96 11.72
N HIS A 190 1.23 15.23 10.78
CA HIS A 190 1.57 14.29 9.70
C HIS A 190 2.26 13.02 10.22
N ALA A 191 3.06 13.14 11.28
CA ALA A 191 3.73 12.01 11.89
C ALA A 191 2.72 11.09 12.60
N VAL A 192 1.70 11.67 13.26
CA VAL A 192 0.57 10.92 13.84
C VAL A 192 -0.22 10.20 12.75
N LEU A 193 -0.57 10.90 11.66
CA LEU A 193 -1.25 10.29 10.52
C LEU A 193 -0.45 9.11 9.94
N LYS A 194 0.88 9.28 9.78
CA LYS A 194 1.77 8.19 9.36
C LYS A 194 1.73 7.03 10.35
N ALA A 195 1.77 7.30 11.65
CA ALA A 195 1.77 6.27 12.69
C ALA A 195 0.46 5.46 12.74
N ILE A 196 -0.68 6.08 12.40
CA ILE A 196 -1.99 5.43 12.25
C ILE A 196 -1.97 4.49 11.04
N PHE A 197 -1.43 4.93 9.91
CA PHE A 197 -1.27 4.09 8.71
C PHE A 197 -0.35 2.90 8.94
N ASP A 198 0.82 3.14 9.56
CA ASP A 198 1.81 2.08 9.84
C ASP A 198 1.22 1.00 10.77
N ARG A 199 0.29 1.37 11.67
CA ARG A 199 -0.43 0.45 12.57
C ARG A 199 -1.67 -0.20 11.95
N GLY A 200 -2.04 0.17 10.72
CA GLY A 200 -3.22 -0.37 10.03
C GLY A 200 -4.56 0.10 10.61
N LEU A 201 -4.58 1.18 11.39
CA LEU A 201 -5.80 1.75 11.98
C LEU A 201 -6.61 2.62 10.99
N ALA A 202 -6.00 2.98 9.85
CA ALA A 202 -6.64 3.70 8.77
C ALA A 202 -6.04 3.32 7.42
N TYR A 203 -6.80 3.54 6.35
CA TYR A 203 -6.37 3.37 4.97
C TYR A 203 -6.94 4.48 4.06
N GLU A 204 -6.45 4.56 2.82
CA GLU A 204 -6.80 5.62 1.88
C GLU A 204 -7.45 5.02 0.62
N PRO A 205 -8.80 4.93 0.54
CA PRO A 205 -9.48 4.36 -0.62
C PRO A 205 -9.31 5.18 -1.91
N GLN A 206 -9.13 6.48 -1.77
CA GLN A 206 -8.88 7.44 -2.85
C GLN A 206 -7.84 8.45 -2.39
N ILE A 207 -7.02 8.96 -3.31
CA ILE A 207 -6.01 9.98 -2.98
C ILE A 207 -6.66 11.18 -2.28
N GLY A 208 -6.13 11.54 -1.12
CA GLY A 208 -6.60 12.57 -0.21
C GLY A 208 -7.78 12.17 0.69
N ARG A 209 -8.26 10.91 0.64
CA ARG A 209 -9.45 10.45 1.39
C ARG A 209 -9.09 9.33 2.35
N LEU A 210 -9.19 9.62 3.65
CA LEU A 210 -8.92 8.69 4.74
C LEU A 210 -10.18 7.91 5.12
N LYS A 211 -10.01 6.65 5.49
CA LYS A 211 -11.05 5.81 6.09
C LYS A 211 -10.48 5.07 7.30
N ALA A 212 -11.18 5.14 8.43
CA ALA A 212 -10.83 4.38 9.63
C ALA A 212 -11.10 2.89 9.41
N VAL A 213 -10.23 2.05 9.97
CA VAL A 213 -10.46 0.62 10.14
C VAL A 213 -11.09 0.47 11.51
N VAL A 214 -12.43 0.32 11.54
CA VAL A 214 -13.21 0.06 12.76
C VAL A 214 -13.25 -1.43 13.04
#